data_AF-A0A9D4Q8V5-F1
#
_entry.id   AF-A0A9D4Q8V5-F1
#
_cell.length_a   1.000
_cell.length_b   1.000
_cell.length_c   1.000
_cell.angle_alpha   90.00
_cell.angle_beta   90.00
_cell.angle_gamma   90.00
#
_symmetry.space_group_name_H-M   'P 1'
#
loop_
_entity.id
_entity.type
_entity.pdbx_description
1 polymer ?
#
loop_
_entity_poly.entity_id
_entity_poly.type
_entity_poly.pdbx_seq_one_letter_code
_entity_poly.pdbx_strand_id
1 'polypeptide(L)'
;MCLRCALRLGADAAEVQDLWARYLRAKNSMSTLVQDRMRTINSKILKEIKEAGRDAGKKFWRHIQGQKSTAQPCTDSLQDPEMGLEYREHMAGKLRSQAGHSIGLDKRPQSPDLAQCDGITERELDRALKRLSAGQRHKVRERVRAAELERWRTSAQTKSALSVYRANKQAIEPERFFDNSRGSSLLSEARGGVLRTRSLQAKYTPSTSTTCHRCSAAEETIKHVVLECTGLQPGLPREQTNPSCPNALATALGFHEQGAPPNCKEVELTKRRLEHWWRTRNPPAPPKSADK
;
A
#
# COMPACT_ATOMS: atom_id res chain seq x y z
N MET A 1 10.52 20.84 -16.14
CA MET A 1 11.85 21.49 -16.26
C MET A 1 12.09 22.26 -14.98
N CYS A 2 13.06 21.90 -14.13
CA CYS A 2 13.19 22.52 -12.81
C CYS A 2 13.93 23.88 -12.89
N LEU A 3 13.67 24.77 -11.94
CA LEU A 3 14.26 26.11 -11.85
C LEU A 3 15.79 26.09 -11.97
N ARG A 4 16.41 25.02 -11.46
CA ARG A 4 17.86 24.79 -11.45
C ARG A 4 18.44 24.43 -12.82
N CYS A 5 17.65 23.81 -13.71
CA CYS A 5 18.07 23.53 -15.09
C CYS A 5 17.98 24.78 -15.98
N ALA A 6 16.99 25.64 -15.73
CA ALA A 6 16.80 26.85 -16.53
C ALA A 6 17.82 27.94 -16.18
N LEU A 7 18.15 28.12 -14.89
CA LEU A 7 19.24 29.00 -14.46
C LEU A 7 20.62 28.57 -14.99
N ARG A 8 20.85 27.26 -15.18
CA ARG A 8 22.08 26.73 -15.82
C ARG A 8 22.15 27.01 -17.32
N LEU A 9 21.01 27.28 -17.95
CA LEU A 9 20.92 27.65 -19.37
C LEU A 9 20.93 29.17 -19.57
N GLY A 10 21.19 29.95 -18.51
CA GLY A 10 21.26 31.41 -18.58
C GLY A 10 19.90 32.10 -18.67
N ALA A 11 18.79 31.37 -18.48
CA ALA A 11 17.46 31.97 -18.47
C ALA A 11 17.24 32.77 -17.18
N ASP A 12 16.63 33.95 -17.32
CA ASP A 12 16.34 34.82 -16.19
C ASP A 12 15.35 34.15 -15.22
N ALA A 13 15.61 34.29 -13.91
CA ALA A 13 14.83 33.63 -12.87
C ALA A 13 13.34 34.00 -12.95
N ALA A 14 13.03 35.24 -13.35
CA ALA A 14 11.66 35.72 -13.51
C ALA A 14 10.95 35.03 -14.70
N GLU A 15 11.63 34.88 -15.82
CA GLU A 15 11.11 34.18 -17.00
C GLU A 15 10.79 32.71 -16.69
N VAL A 16 11.65 32.05 -15.93
CA VAL A 16 11.46 30.65 -15.53
C VAL A 16 10.26 30.50 -14.58
N GLN A 17 10.06 31.44 -13.67
CA GLN A 17 8.90 31.44 -12.78
C GLN A 17 7.60 31.68 -13.55
N ASP A 18 7.58 32.59 -14.53
CA ASP A 18 6.39 32.81 -15.36
C ASP A 18 6.05 31.56 -16.19
N LEU A 19 7.04 30.95 -16.84
CA LEU A 19 6.86 29.70 -17.60
C LEU A 19 6.32 28.57 -16.72
N TRP A 20 6.82 28.46 -15.49
CA TRP A 20 6.33 27.48 -14.53
C TRP A 20 4.88 27.76 -14.11
N ALA A 21 4.55 29.02 -13.83
CA ALA A 21 3.19 29.43 -13.49
C ALA A 21 2.21 29.14 -14.64
N ARG A 22 2.61 29.41 -15.89
CA ARG A 22 1.83 29.09 -17.10
C ARG A 22 1.62 27.58 -17.26
N TYR A 23 2.66 26.80 -17.04
CA TYR A 23 2.57 25.34 -17.05
C TYR A 23 1.59 24.83 -15.99
N LEU A 24 1.69 25.32 -14.75
CA LEU A 24 0.78 24.92 -13.67
C LEU A 24 -0.68 25.29 -13.97
N ARG A 25 -0.93 26.49 -14.50
CA ARG A 25 -2.28 26.89 -14.96
C ARG A 25 -2.82 25.95 -16.04
N ALA A 26 -2.01 25.63 -17.04
CA ALA A 26 -2.39 24.70 -18.11
C ALA A 26 -2.65 23.28 -17.58
N LYS A 27 -1.79 22.78 -16.68
CA LYS A 27 -1.94 21.46 -16.04
C LYS A 27 -3.23 21.40 -15.22
N ASN A 28 -3.51 22.41 -14.40
CA ASN A 28 -4.71 22.48 -13.59
C ASN A 28 -5.96 22.54 -14.46
N SER A 29 -5.95 23.36 -15.52
CA SER A 29 -7.04 23.45 -16.49
C SER A 29 -7.31 22.10 -17.17
N MET A 30 -6.25 21.40 -17.60
CA MET A 30 -6.37 20.06 -18.18
C MET A 30 -6.96 19.07 -17.18
N SER A 31 -6.49 19.08 -15.93
CA SER A 31 -7.02 18.23 -14.86
C SER A 31 -8.51 18.48 -14.63
N THR A 32 -8.95 19.74 -14.61
CA THR A 32 -10.37 20.09 -14.49
C THR A 32 -11.19 19.57 -15.66
N LEU A 33 -10.72 19.74 -16.90
CA LEU A 33 -11.41 19.22 -18.08
C LEU A 33 -11.54 17.70 -18.08
N VAL A 34 -10.49 16.99 -17.68
CA VAL A 34 -10.52 15.52 -17.53
C VAL A 34 -11.53 15.10 -16.47
N GLN A 35 -11.53 15.77 -15.31
CA GLN A 35 -12.48 15.49 -14.25
C GLN A 35 -13.92 15.78 -14.67
N ASP A 36 -14.18 16.88 -15.38
CA ASP A 36 -15.50 17.21 -15.91
C ASP A 36 -15.97 16.16 -16.90
N ARG A 37 -15.11 15.75 -17.83
CA ARG A 37 -15.44 14.70 -18.79
C ARG A 37 -15.74 13.37 -18.09
N MET A 38 -14.93 13.00 -17.11
CA MET A 38 -15.14 11.79 -16.31
C MET A 38 -16.48 11.85 -15.57
N ARG A 39 -16.83 13.00 -14.98
CA ARG A 39 -18.13 13.22 -14.33
C ARG A 39 -19.29 13.06 -15.31
N THR A 40 -19.20 13.64 -16.51
CA THR A 40 -20.24 13.49 -17.54
C THR A 40 -20.41 12.03 -17.96
N ILE A 41 -19.31 11.32 -18.21
CA ILE A 41 -19.33 9.91 -18.62
C ILE A 41 -19.96 9.07 -17.51
N ASN A 42 -19.47 9.21 -16.27
CA ASN A 42 -20.00 8.48 -15.12
C ASN A 42 -21.49 8.76 -14.89
N SER A 43 -21.93 10.01 -15.03
CA SER A 43 -23.34 10.38 -14.88
C SER A 43 -24.22 9.69 -15.93
N LYS A 44 -23.79 9.63 -17.19
CA LYS A 44 -24.52 8.92 -18.26
C LYS A 44 -24.62 7.42 -17.96
N ILE A 45 -23.51 6.79 -17.59
CA ILE A 45 -23.48 5.35 -17.28
C ILE A 45 -24.38 5.03 -16.07
N LEU A 46 -24.34 5.85 -15.03
CA LEU A 46 -25.20 5.65 -13.86
C LEU A 46 -26.69 5.79 -14.21
N LYS A 47 -27.03 6.71 -15.13
CA LYS A 47 -28.39 6.84 -15.65
C LYS A 47 -28.81 5.60 -16.44
N GLU A 48 -27.96 5.08 -17.32
CA GLU A 48 -28.23 3.84 -18.09
C GLU A 48 -28.37 2.60 -17.21
N ILE A 49 -27.59 2.53 -16.11
CA ILE A 49 -27.71 1.44 -15.12
C ILE A 49 -29.04 1.57 -14.38
N LYS A 50 -29.44 2.78 -13.98
CA LYS A 50 -30.70 3.03 -13.29
C LYS A 50 -31.91 2.69 -14.18
N GLU A 51 -31.85 3.03 -15.47
CA GLU A 51 -32.91 2.75 -16.45
C GLU A 51 -33.02 1.25 -16.80
N ALA A 52 -32.01 0.44 -16.50
CA ALA A 52 -32.01 -0.99 -16.78
C ALA A 52 -32.86 -1.85 -15.81
N GLY A 53 -33.42 -1.26 -14.75
CA GLY A 53 -34.36 -1.93 -13.85
C GLY A 53 -33.81 -3.23 -13.25
N ARG A 54 -34.48 -4.37 -13.54
CA ARG A 54 -34.10 -5.69 -12.99
C ARG A 54 -32.71 -6.18 -13.44
N ASP A 55 -32.18 -5.64 -14.54
CA ASP A 55 -30.84 -5.99 -15.03
C ASP A 55 -29.74 -4.99 -14.63
N ALA A 56 -30.05 -4.00 -13.78
CA ALA A 56 -29.11 -2.97 -13.33
C ALA A 56 -27.82 -3.57 -12.73
N GLY A 57 -27.96 -4.62 -11.90
CA GLY A 57 -26.81 -5.29 -11.28
C GLY A 57 -25.86 -5.94 -12.31
N LYS A 58 -26.41 -6.59 -13.35
CA LYS A 58 -25.60 -7.21 -14.41
C LYS A 58 -24.87 -6.17 -15.26
N LYS A 59 -25.52 -5.04 -15.57
CA LYS A 59 -24.88 -3.94 -16.32
C LYS A 59 -23.77 -3.27 -15.51
N PHE A 60 -24.00 -3.02 -14.22
CA PHE A 60 -22.99 -2.46 -13.33
C PHE A 60 -21.73 -3.33 -13.30
N TRP A 61 -21.87 -4.64 -13.09
CA TRP A 61 -20.72 -5.54 -13.02
C TRP A 61 -19.97 -5.68 -14.35
N ARG A 62 -20.68 -5.70 -15.49
CA ARG A 62 -20.05 -5.65 -16.82
C ARG A 62 -19.23 -4.37 -17.00
N HIS A 63 -19.75 -3.22 -16.58
CA HIS A 63 -19.03 -1.96 -16.67
C HIS A 63 -17.74 -1.96 -15.82
N ILE A 64 -17.82 -2.41 -14.57
CA ILE A 64 -16.65 -2.51 -13.67
C ILE A 64 -15.61 -3.51 -14.20
N GLN A 65 -16.03 -4.64 -14.77
CA GLN A 65 -15.12 -5.61 -15.39
C GLN A 65 -14.46 -5.06 -16.66
N GLY A 66 -15.20 -4.27 -17.45
CA GLY A 66 -14.67 -3.54 -18.60
C GLY A 66 -13.57 -2.55 -18.19
N GLN A 67 -13.76 -1.80 -17.09
CA GLN A 67 -12.74 -0.86 -16.60
C GLN A 67 -11.45 -1.54 -16.11
N LYS A 68 -11.55 -2.75 -15.54
CA LYS A 68 -10.36 -3.51 -15.09
C LYS A 68 -9.51 -4.05 -16.23
N SER A 69 -10.10 -4.22 -17.42
CA SER A 69 -9.44 -4.79 -18.60
C SER A 69 -8.66 -3.73 -19.40
N THR A 70 -8.95 -2.45 -19.20
CA THR A 70 -8.27 -1.32 -19.86
C THR A 70 -7.05 -0.79 -19.09
N ALA A 71 -6.41 -1.63 -18.27
CA ALA A 71 -5.17 -1.29 -17.57
C ALA A 71 -3.90 -1.35 -18.46
N GLN A 72 -4.04 -1.70 -19.74
CA GLN A 72 -3.03 -1.40 -20.75
C GLN A 72 -3.33 -0.03 -21.36
N PRO A 73 -2.40 0.94 -21.34
CA PRO A 73 -2.58 2.18 -22.08
C PRO A 73 -2.52 1.84 -23.58
N CYS A 74 -3.69 1.63 -24.18
CA CYS A 74 -3.83 1.55 -25.63
C CYS A 74 -3.53 2.94 -26.19
N THR A 75 -2.41 3.06 -26.90
CA THR A 75 -1.98 4.29 -27.57
C THR A 75 -2.51 4.39 -29.01
N ASP A 76 -3.37 3.46 -29.43
CA ASP A 76 -3.74 3.31 -30.84
C ASP A 76 -4.90 4.20 -31.31
N SER A 77 -5.50 5.03 -30.45
CA SER A 77 -6.68 5.83 -30.82
C SER A 77 -6.41 7.32 -31.10
N LEU A 78 -5.16 7.69 -31.43
CA LEU A 78 -4.81 9.01 -31.96
C LEU A 78 -4.26 8.87 -33.39
N GLN A 79 -5.13 8.52 -34.34
CA GLN A 79 -4.80 8.47 -35.77
C GLN A 79 -5.61 9.47 -36.62
N ASP A 80 -6.21 10.50 -36.02
CA ASP A 80 -6.77 11.62 -36.78
C ASP A 80 -5.92 12.89 -36.59
N PRO A 81 -5.01 13.19 -37.52
CA PRO A 81 -4.09 14.33 -37.42
C PRO A 81 -4.76 15.69 -37.63
N GLU A 82 -6.00 15.75 -38.16
CA GLU A 82 -6.66 17.00 -38.51
C GLU A 82 -7.29 17.68 -37.28
N MET A 83 -7.94 16.88 -36.42
CA MET A 83 -8.58 17.36 -35.19
C MET A 83 -7.58 17.90 -34.14
N GLY A 84 -6.34 17.42 -34.19
CA GLY A 84 -5.27 17.84 -33.28
C GLY A 84 -4.67 19.21 -33.63
N LEU A 85 -4.75 19.64 -34.89
CA LEU A 85 -4.20 20.93 -35.34
C LEU A 85 -5.16 22.08 -35.02
N GLU A 86 -6.46 21.92 -35.31
CA GLU A 86 -7.48 22.94 -34.97
C GLU A 86 -7.53 23.23 -33.46
N TYR A 87 -7.40 22.20 -32.63
CA TYR A 87 -7.37 22.35 -31.18
C TYR A 87 -6.13 23.11 -30.69
N ARG A 88 -4.98 22.92 -31.33
CA ARG A 88 -3.72 23.61 -30.99
C ARG A 88 -3.75 25.08 -31.43
N GLU A 89 -4.33 25.39 -32.59
CA GLU A 89 -4.47 26.77 -33.05
C GLU A 89 -5.50 27.56 -32.23
N HIS A 90 -6.63 26.95 -31.89
CA HIS A 90 -7.64 27.54 -31.01
C HIS A 90 -7.06 27.90 -29.63
N MET A 91 -6.23 27.02 -29.06
CA MET A 91 -5.55 27.26 -27.78
C MET A 91 -4.45 28.33 -27.87
N ALA A 92 -3.74 28.43 -29.00
CA ALA A 92 -2.73 29.46 -29.23
C ALA A 92 -3.34 30.86 -29.41
N GLY A 93 -4.53 30.96 -30.02
CA GLY A 93 -5.28 32.22 -30.15
C GLY A 93 -5.73 32.79 -28.81
N LYS A 94 -6.23 31.92 -27.91
CA LYS A 94 -6.76 32.31 -26.60
C LYS A 94 -5.70 32.80 -25.60
N LEU A 95 -4.45 32.36 -25.78
CA LEU A 95 -3.32 32.77 -24.96
C LEU A 95 -2.76 34.15 -25.36
N ARG A 96 -2.96 34.58 -26.61
CA ARG A 96 -2.50 35.89 -27.10
C ARG A 96 -3.39 37.05 -26.65
N SER A 97 -4.67 36.80 -26.37
CA SER A 97 -5.64 37.83 -25.98
C SER A 97 -5.63 38.19 -24.48
N GLN A 98 -4.84 37.51 -23.64
CA GLN A 98 -4.83 37.74 -22.18
C GLN A 98 -3.55 38.44 -21.67
N ALA A 99 -2.62 38.82 -22.56
CA ALA A 99 -1.28 39.29 -22.19
C ALA A 99 -1.15 40.82 -21.99
N GLY A 100 -2.20 41.51 -21.56
CA GLY A 100 -2.17 42.97 -21.39
C GLY A 100 -2.95 43.43 -20.18
N HIS A 101 -2.40 43.25 -18.98
CA HIS A 101 -2.72 44.08 -17.79
C HIS A 101 -1.57 43.96 -16.79
N SER A 102 -0.83 45.06 -16.62
CA SER A 102 0.22 45.26 -15.63
C SER A 102 -0.35 45.82 -14.32
N ILE A 103 0.28 45.51 -13.18
CA ILE A 103 0.57 46.37 -12.01
C ILE A 103 0.77 45.51 -10.73
N GLY A 104 1.79 45.87 -9.94
CA GLY A 104 1.72 45.75 -8.46
C GLY A 104 2.77 44.89 -7.79
N LEU A 105 3.92 45.49 -7.45
CA LEU A 105 4.88 45.00 -6.47
C LEU A 105 4.25 45.02 -5.06
N ASP A 106 4.26 43.91 -4.34
CA ASP A 106 4.90 43.78 -3.01
C ASP A 106 4.50 42.50 -2.27
N LYS A 107 5.51 41.71 -1.91
CA LYS A 107 5.72 41.01 -0.61
C LYS A 107 6.55 39.74 -0.81
N ARG A 108 7.70 39.77 -0.13
CA ARG A 108 8.71 38.71 0.06
C ARG A 108 8.08 37.33 0.34
N PRO A 109 8.42 36.26 -0.40
CA PRO A 109 7.90 34.93 -0.09
C PRO A 109 8.69 34.28 1.05
N GLN A 110 7.94 33.69 1.98
CA GLN A 110 8.42 32.66 2.87
C GLN A 110 8.93 31.46 2.05
N SER A 111 9.94 30.78 2.58
CA SER A 111 10.64 29.63 2.01
C SER A 111 9.70 28.57 1.41
N PRO A 112 9.95 28.05 0.19
CA PRO A 112 9.09 27.03 -0.39
C PRO A 112 9.39 25.66 0.21
N ASP A 113 8.31 25.06 0.72
CA ASP A 113 8.15 23.67 1.11
C ASP A 113 8.59 22.71 -0.01
N LEU A 114 9.34 21.67 0.35
CA LEU A 114 10.03 20.72 -0.56
C LEU A 114 9.08 19.70 -1.22
N ALA A 115 7.83 20.09 -1.47
CA ALA A 115 6.74 19.20 -1.83
C ALA A 115 6.42 19.20 -3.33
N GLN A 116 7.40 18.96 -4.21
CA GLN A 116 7.14 18.33 -5.53
C GLN A 116 8.44 18.07 -6.29
N CYS A 117 8.91 16.82 -6.24
CA CYS A 117 9.76 16.27 -7.29
C CYS A 117 8.84 15.41 -8.17
N ASP A 118 8.52 15.90 -9.37
CA ASP A 118 7.86 15.11 -10.41
C ASP A 118 8.70 13.85 -10.70
N GLY A 119 8.02 12.72 -10.87
CA GLY A 119 8.61 11.38 -10.87
C GLY A 119 9.69 11.19 -11.93
N ILE A 120 10.94 11.04 -11.47
CA ILE A 120 12.01 10.42 -12.26
C ILE A 120 11.52 9.01 -12.61
N THR A 121 11.45 8.68 -13.90
CA THR A 121 11.07 7.31 -14.30
C THR A 121 12.14 6.33 -13.86
N GLU A 122 11.77 5.08 -13.55
CA GLU A 122 12.71 4.04 -13.13
C GLU A 122 13.86 3.85 -14.14
N ARG A 123 13.56 4.02 -15.44
CA ARG A 123 14.55 3.98 -16.54
C ARG A 123 15.51 5.17 -16.55
N GLU A 124 15.08 6.36 -16.13
CA GLU A 124 15.96 7.52 -16.00
C GLU A 124 16.84 7.43 -14.77
N LEU A 125 16.30 6.89 -13.68
CA LEU A 125 17.05 6.59 -12.48
C LEU A 125 18.15 5.56 -12.75
N ASP A 126 17.84 4.46 -13.44
CA ASP A 126 18.82 3.42 -13.79
C ASP A 126 19.93 3.96 -14.70
N ARG A 127 19.57 4.76 -15.72
CA ARG A 127 20.54 5.44 -16.60
C ARG A 127 21.44 6.41 -15.84
N ALA A 128 20.91 7.14 -14.86
CA ALA A 128 21.70 8.03 -14.02
C ALA A 128 22.64 7.25 -13.08
N LEU A 129 22.14 6.17 -12.46
CA LEU A 129 22.93 5.32 -11.57
C LEU A 129 24.11 4.64 -12.28
N LYS A 130 23.91 4.20 -13.53
CA LYS A 130 24.98 3.58 -14.35
C LYS A 130 26.14 4.53 -14.66
N ARG A 131 25.91 5.84 -14.67
CA ARG A 131 26.94 6.87 -14.93
C ARG A 131 27.77 7.23 -13.70
N LEU A 132 27.33 6.82 -12.51
CA LEU A 132 28.03 7.08 -11.25
C LEU A 132 29.08 6.00 -11.00
N SER A 133 30.25 6.37 -10.47
CA SER A 133 31.21 5.41 -9.91
C SER A 133 30.60 4.63 -8.73
N ALA A 134 31.19 3.48 -8.38
CA ALA A 134 30.72 2.66 -7.26
C ALA A 134 30.63 3.45 -5.94
N GLY A 135 31.65 4.28 -5.64
CA GLY A 135 31.67 5.14 -4.45
C GLY A 135 30.58 6.22 -4.48
N GLN A 136 30.28 6.80 -5.64
CA GLN A 136 29.19 7.77 -5.77
C GLN A 136 27.81 7.10 -5.62
N ARG A 137 27.61 5.90 -6.17
CA ARG A 137 26.37 5.12 -5.97
C ARG A 137 26.14 4.80 -4.50
N HIS A 138 27.18 4.43 -3.77
CA HIS A 138 27.10 4.19 -2.33
C HIS A 138 26.61 5.44 -1.58
N LYS A 139 27.27 6.59 -1.79
CA LYS A 139 26.89 7.88 -1.17
C LYS A 139 25.45 8.29 -1.51
N VAL A 140 25.00 8.06 -2.74
CA VAL A 140 23.61 8.34 -3.13
C VAL A 140 22.64 7.45 -2.36
N ARG A 141 22.89 6.13 -2.29
CA ARG A 141 22.04 5.20 -1.53
C ARG A 141 21.95 5.54 -0.05
N GLU A 142 23.08 5.92 0.56
CA GLU A 142 23.13 6.35 1.95
C GLU A 142 22.27 7.60 2.20
N ARG A 143 22.38 8.61 1.33
CA ARG A 143 21.54 9.82 1.39
C ARG A 143 20.06 9.52 1.19
N VAL A 144 19.73 8.61 0.27
CA VAL A 144 18.34 8.17 0.05
C VAL A 144 17.79 7.50 1.31
N ARG A 145 18.51 6.54 1.89
CA ARG A 145 18.10 5.87 3.14
C ARG A 145 17.89 6.85 4.28
N ALA A 146 18.79 7.82 4.44
CA ALA A 146 18.66 8.84 5.48
C ALA A 146 17.41 9.73 5.25
N ALA A 147 17.18 10.16 4.01
CA ALA A 147 16.01 10.97 3.66
C ALA A 147 14.69 10.19 3.80
N GLU A 148 14.67 8.91 3.44
CA GLU A 148 13.51 8.03 3.61
C GLU A 148 13.23 7.75 5.10
N LEU A 149 14.27 7.48 5.88
CA LEU A 149 14.16 7.28 7.32
C LEU A 149 13.59 8.51 8.02
N GLU A 150 14.07 9.71 7.66
CA GLU A 150 13.55 10.95 8.23
C GLU A 150 12.10 11.18 7.83
N ARG A 151 11.78 11.08 6.53
CA ARG A 151 10.40 11.20 6.03
C ARG A 151 9.44 10.24 6.74
N TRP A 152 9.87 9.00 6.93
CA TRP A 152 9.09 7.99 7.64
C TRP A 152 8.89 8.35 9.12
N ARG A 153 9.92 8.82 9.83
CA ARG A 153 9.82 9.29 11.22
C ARG A 153 8.88 10.49 11.34
N THR A 154 9.05 11.51 10.51
CA THR A 154 8.17 12.69 10.52
C THR A 154 6.71 12.28 10.25
N SER A 155 6.47 11.43 9.25
CA SER A 155 5.11 10.95 8.95
C SER A 155 4.50 10.11 10.07
N ALA A 156 5.31 9.34 10.81
CA ALA A 156 4.85 8.60 11.97
C ALA A 156 4.53 9.53 13.16
N GLN A 157 5.27 10.63 13.33
CA GLN A 157 5.05 11.62 14.40
C GLN A 157 3.73 12.37 14.24
N THR A 158 3.27 12.62 13.02
CA THR A 158 1.98 13.30 12.78
C THR A 158 0.76 12.46 13.15
N LYS A 159 0.94 11.15 13.40
CA LYS A 159 -0.14 10.21 13.70
C LYS A 159 -0.08 9.77 15.15
N SER A 160 -0.93 10.33 16.01
CA SER A 160 -1.02 9.97 17.44
C SER A 160 -1.27 8.48 17.68
N ALA A 161 -2.05 7.82 16.82
CA ALA A 161 -2.32 6.39 16.86
C ALA A 161 -1.05 5.51 16.70
N LEU A 162 0.06 6.06 16.19
CA LEU A 162 1.33 5.35 16.00
C LEU A 162 2.33 5.60 17.13
N SER A 163 1.90 6.12 18.28
CA SER A 163 2.77 6.46 19.42
C SER A 163 3.62 5.28 19.92
N VAL A 164 3.04 4.08 20.00
CA VAL A 164 3.74 2.85 20.40
C VAL A 164 4.68 2.38 19.29
N TYR A 165 4.25 2.46 18.03
CA TYR A 165 5.06 2.05 16.88
C TYR A 165 6.32 2.89 16.76
N ARG A 166 6.22 4.22 16.83
CA ARG A 166 7.39 5.14 16.76
C ARG A 166 8.37 4.95 17.92
N ALA A 167 7.88 4.54 19.09
CA ALA A 167 8.72 4.33 20.26
C ALA A 167 9.57 3.05 20.14
N ASN A 168 9.10 2.07 19.37
CA ASN A 168 9.73 0.74 19.30
C ASN A 168 10.36 0.42 17.93
N LYS A 169 9.87 0.97 16.83
CA LYS A 169 10.41 0.75 15.49
C LYS A 169 11.52 1.76 15.20
N GLN A 170 12.78 1.31 15.16
CA GLN A 170 13.95 2.19 15.03
C GLN A 170 14.40 2.42 13.58
N ALA A 171 14.15 1.45 12.69
CA ALA A 171 14.57 1.45 11.30
C ALA A 171 13.47 0.90 10.36
N ILE A 172 13.50 1.32 9.09
CA ILE A 172 12.64 0.80 8.01
C ILE A 172 13.21 -0.53 7.53
N GLU A 173 12.94 -1.58 8.29
CA GLU A 173 13.40 -2.93 7.98
C GLU A 173 12.27 -3.95 8.14
N PRO A 174 12.24 -5.01 7.31
CA PRO A 174 11.32 -6.11 7.50
C PRO A 174 11.59 -6.80 8.83
N GLU A 175 10.53 -7.22 9.52
CA GLU A 175 10.67 -8.07 10.70
C GLU A 175 11.13 -9.46 10.30
N ARG A 176 12.24 -9.92 10.89
CA ARG A 176 12.95 -11.14 10.46
C ARG A 176 12.14 -12.42 10.57
N PHE A 177 11.13 -12.44 11.43
CA PHE A 177 10.32 -13.62 11.69
C PHE A 177 9.05 -13.70 10.83
N PHE A 178 8.76 -12.74 9.95
CA PHE A 178 7.68 -12.87 8.98
C PHE A 178 8.26 -13.21 7.59
N ASP A 179 7.83 -14.34 7.03
CA ASP A 179 8.37 -14.95 5.80
C ASP A 179 7.30 -15.11 4.70
N ASN A 180 6.20 -14.38 4.78
CA ASN A 180 5.03 -14.47 3.89
C ASN A 180 4.39 -15.88 3.78
N SER A 181 4.76 -16.83 4.65
CA SER A 181 4.08 -18.12 4.75
C SER A 181 2.67 -17.97 5.30
N ARG A 182 1.86 -19.03 5.15
CA ARG A 182 0.54 -19.11 5.80
C ARG A 182 0.68 -19.02 7.32
N GLY A 183 1.70 -19.64 7.91
CA GLY A 183 2.02 -19.56 9.33
C GLY A 183 2.29 -18.14 9.78
N SER A 184 3.05 -17.37 8.99
CA SER A 184 3.30 -15.95 9.24
C SER A 184 2.01 -15.10 9.21
N SER A 185 1.12 -15.34 8.24
CA SER A 185 -0.19 -14.67 8.20
C SER A 185 -1.03 -15.00 9.45
N LEU A 186 -1.11 -16.27 9.83
CA LEU A 186 -1.87 -16.70 11.02
C LEU A 186 -1.26 -16.17 12.32
N LEU A 187 0.06 -16.12 12.42
CA LEU A 187 0.76 -15.51 13.55
C LEU A 187 0.40 -14.02 13.66
N SER A 188 0.31 -13.31 12.54
CA SER A 188 -0.10 -11.90 12.55
C SER A 188 -1.53 -11.72 13.07
N GLU A 189 -2.46 -12.61 12.68
CA GLU A 189 -3.84 -12.61 13.20
C GLU A 189 -3.87 -12.91 14.70
N ALA A 190 -3.06 -13.88 15.17
CA ALA A 190 -2.95 -14.25 16.57
C ALA A 190 -2.40 -13.10 17.42
N ARG A 191 -1.34 -12.41 16.94
CA ARG A 191 -0.79 -11.21 17.59
C ARG A 191 -1.78 -10.06 17.65
N GLY A 192 -2.62 -9.91 16.62
CA GLY A 192 -3.68 -8.91 16.59
C GLY A 192 -4.93 -9.27 17.39
N GLY A 193 -5.01 -10.49 17.97
CA GLY A 193 -6.21 -10.95 18.67
C GLY A 193 -7.39 -11.25 17.74
N VAL A 194 -7.15 -11.39 16.43
CA VAL A 194 -8.17 -11.57 15.39
C VAL A 194 -8.09 -12.93 14.70
N LEU A 195 -7.28 -13.85 15.24
CA LEU A 195 -7.24 -15.23 14.78
C LEU A 195 -8.64 -15.83 14.84
N ARG A 196 -9.09 -16.40 13.73
CA ARG A 196 -10.48 -16.88 13.53
C ARG A 196 -10.80 -18.16 14.29
N THR A 197 -10.52 -18.21 15.59
CA THR A 197 -10.83 -19.35 16.44
C THR A 197 -12.33 -19.50 16.65
N ARG A 198 -12.80 -20.69 17.07
CA ARG A 198 -14.22 -20.91 17.37
C ARG A 198 -14.77 -19.94 18.43
N SER A 199 -14.00 -19.62 19.47
CA SER A 199 -14.38 -18.60 20.46
C SER A 199 -14.62 -17.23 19.84
N LEU A 200 -13.78 -16.82 18.87
CA LEU A 200 -14.00 -15.55 18.17
C LEU A 200 -15.23 -15.62 17.26
N GLN A 201 -15.44 -16.74 16.54
CA GLN A 201 -16.58 -16.94 15.66
C GLN A 201 -17.91 -16.96 16.40
N ALA A 202 -17.97 -17.57 17.59
CA ALA A 202 -19.17 -17.64 18.42
C ALA A 202 -19.71 -16.25 18.82
N LYS A 203 -18.84 -15.22 18.88
CA LYS A 203 -19.26 -13.83 19.13
C LYS A 203 -20.15 -13.25 18.01
N TYR A 204 -20.01 -13.75 16.78
CA TYR A 204 -20.70 -13.24 15.59
C TYR A 204 -21.72 -14.23 15.02
N THR A 205 -21.67 -15.50 15.41
CA THR A 205 -22.57 -16.55 14.93
C THR A 205 -23.11 -17.36 16.12
N PRO A 206 -24.19 -16.88 16.76
CA PRO A 206 -24.81 -17.53 17.91
C PRO A 206 -25.36 -18.90 17.46
N SER A 207 -24.73 -19.98 17.95
CA SER A 207 -24.93 -21.43 17.65
C SER A 207 -23.62 -22.15 17.29
N THR A 208 -22.53 -21.41 17.07
CA THR A 208 -21.22 -22.03 16.81
C THR A 208 -20.66 -22.60 18.11
N SER A 209 -20.36 -23.89 18.14
CA SER A 209 -19.61 -24.51 19.26
C SER A 209 -18.27 -23.81 19.43
N THR A 210 -17.93 -23.47 20.67
CA THR A 210 -16.63 -22.88 21.05
C THR A 210 -15.54 -23.93 21.27
N THR A 211 -15.88 -25.22 21.26
CA THR A 211 -14.95 -26.32 21.50
C THR A 211 -13.90 -26.39 20.38
N CYS A 212 -12.65 -26.66 20.76
CA CYS A 212 -11.54 -26.86 19.82
C CYS A 212 -11.85 -27.98 18.84
N HIS A 213 -11.78 -27.67 17.55
CA HIS A 213 -12.05 -28.64 16.50
C HIS A 213 -11.05 -29.81 16.49
N ARG A 214 -9.87 -29.62 17.08
CA ARG A 214 -8.79 -30.61 17.03
C ARG A 214 -8.75 -31.55 18.22
N CYS A 215 -8.82 -31.03 19.44
CA CYS A 215 -8.75 -31.88 20.65
C CYS A 215 -10.12 -32.19 21.25
N SER A 216 -11.17 -31.45 20.89
CA SER A 216 -12.53 -31.56 21.43
C SER A 216 -12.65 -31.44 22.96
N ALA A 217 -11.57 -31.07 23.67
CA ALA A 217 -11.50 -31.12 25.14
C ALA A 217 -11.58 -29.74 25.82
N ALA A 218 -11.23 -28.67 25.10
CA ALA A 218 -11.18 -27.31 25.63
C ALA A 218 -11.75 -26.29 24.64
N GLU A 219 -11.98 -25.08 25.12
CA GLU A 219 -12.41 -23.96 24.28
C GLU A 219 -11.31 -23.54 23.28
N GLU A 220 -11.66 -23.30 22.02
CA GLU A 220 -10.72 -22.87 20.98
C GLU A 220 -10.36 -21.40 21.12
N THR A 221 -9.50 -21.08 22.07
CA THR A 221 -8.91 -19.75 22.22
C THR A 221 -7.55 -19.65 21.51
N ILE A 222 -7.03 -18.43 21.32
CA ILE A 222 -5.68 -18.22 20.78
C ILE A 222 -4.64 -18.91 21.69
N LYS A 223 -4.80 -18.75 23.01
CA LYS A 223 -3.96 -19.40 24.01
C LYS A 223 -4.00 -20.92 23.85
N HIS A 224 -5.20 -21.49 23.70
CA HIS A 224 -5.35 -22.92 23.53
C HIS A 224 -4.61 -23.44 22.28
N VAL A 225 -4.86 -22.82 21.12
CA VAL A 225 -4.23 -23.23 19.85
C VAL A 225 -2.70 -23.12 19.92
N VAL A 226 -2.18 -22.01 20.47
CA VAL A 226 -0.74 -21.76 20.53
C VAL A 226 -0.06 -22.67 21.56
N LEU A 227 -0.59 -22.79 22.77
CA LEU A 227 0.11 -23.34 23.95
C LEU A 227 -0.45 -24.64 24.53
N GLU A 228 -1.72 -24.98 24.33
CA GLU A 228 -2.38 -26.02 25.14
C GLU A 228 -2.91 -27.18 24.30
N CYS A 229 -3.17 -26.98 23.01
CA CYS A 229 -3.78 -27.99 22.15
C CYS A 229 -2.82 -29.15 21.88
N THR A 230 -3.08 -30.30 22.50
CA THR A 230 -2.31 -31.54 22.36
C THR A 230 -2.51 -32.22 21.00
N GLY A 231 -3.62 -31.93 20.31
CA GLY A 231 -3.90 -32.49 18.99
C GLY A 231 -3.15 -31.80 17.85
N LEU A 232 -2.41 -30.71 18.10
CA LEU A 232 -1.68 -29.97 17.06
C LEU A 232 -0.21 -30.40 16.96
N GLN A 233 0.29 -30.44 15.73
CA GLN A 233 1.69 -30.70 15.39
C GLN A 233 2.37 -29.44 14.84
N PRO A 234 3.65 -29.18 15.18
CA PRO A 234 4.47 -29.92 16.14
C PRO A 234 3.98 -29.77 17.59
N GLY A 235 4.15 -30.82 18.40
CA GLY A 235 3.93 -30.75 19.84
C GLY A 235 4.84 -29.70 20.50
N LEU A 236 4.38 -29.12 21.62
CA LEU A 236 5.22 -28.20 22.39
C LEU A 236 6.26 -28.98 23.20
N PRO A 237 7.51 -28.48 23.30
CA PRO A 237 8.47 -29.01 24.24
C PRO A 237 7.93 -28.96 25.68
N ARG A 238 8.26 -29.98 26.49
CA ARG A 238 7.80 -30.13 27.88
C ARG A 238 8.13 -28.93 28.77
N GLU A 239 9.19 -28.19 28.43
CA GLU A 239 9.63 -26.97 29.11
C GLU A 239 8.73 -25.75 28.82
N GLN A 240 8.10 -25.70 27.64
CA GLN A 240 7.22 -24.61 27.21
C GLN A 240 5.74 -24.84 27.59
N THR A 241 5.39 -26.06 28.02
CA THR A 241 4.06 -26.39 28.56
C THR A 241 3.88 -25.97 30.01
N ASN A 242 4.87 -25.32 30.63
CA ASN A 242 4.81 -24.97 32.05
C ASN A 242 3.80 -23.81 32.26
N PRO A 243 2.65 -24.04 32.91
CA PRO A 243 1.58 -23.03 33.04
C PRO A 243 1.98 -21.80 33.88
N SER A 244 3.10 -21.89 34.60
CA SER A 244 3.58 -20.87 35.54
C SER A 244 4.39 -19.75 34.90
N CYS A 245 4.59 -19.73 33.57
CA CYS A 245 5.26 -18.62 32.89
C CYS A 245 4.22 -17.59 32.41
N PRO A 246 4.03 -16.45 33.12
CA PRO A 246 3.02 -15.45 32.79
C PRO A 246 3.17 -14.85 31.37
N ASN A 247 4.36 -14.96 30.77
CA ASN A 247 4.67 -14.44 29.44
C ASN A 247 4.76 -15.53 28.34
N ALA A 248 4.40 -16.78 28.61
CA ALA A 248 4.53 -17.88 27.63
C ALA A 248 3.83 -17.58 26.29
N LEU A 249 2.62 -17.01 26.35
CA LEU A 249 1.87 -16.64 25.14
C LEU A 249 2.55 -15.47 24.41
N ALA A 250 3.04 -14.48 25.15
CA ALA A 250 3.74 -13.34 24.58
C ALA A 250 5.02 -13.81 23.84
N THR A 251 5.82 -14.65 24.50
CA THR A 251 7.03 -15.27 23.93
C THR A 251 6.71 -16.07 22.67
N ALA A 252 5.70 -16.95 22.72
CA ALA A 252 5.30 -17.78 21.58
C ALA A 252 4.79 -16.96 20.38
N LEU A 253 4.18 -15.80 20.65
CA LEU A 253 3.74 -14.85 19.63
C LEU A 253 4.88 -13.94 19.12
N GLY A 254 6.09 -14.04 19.69
CA GLY A 254 7.25 -13.26 19.31
C GLY A 254 7.27 -11.84 19.92
N PHE A 255 6.64 -11.66 21.08
CA PHE A 255 6.92 -10.52 21.94
C PHE A 255 8.10 -10.88 22.83
N HIS A 256 9.09 -10.00 22.89
CA HIS A 256 10.27 -10.16 23.71
C HIS A 256 10.58 -8.84 24.41
N GLU A 257 11.28 -8.91 25.53
CA GLU A 257 11.76 -7.71 26.22
C GLU A 257 12.83 -7.01 25.39
N GLN A 258 12.94 -5.69 25.56
CA GLN A 258 13.95 -4.90 24.86
C GLN A 258 15.35 -5.39 25.25
N GLY A 259 16.18 -5.72 24.26
CA GLY A 259 17.54 -6.23 24.48
C GLY A 259 17.67 -7.75 24.55
N ALA A 260 16.57 -8.49 24.67
CA ALA A 260 16.58 -9.95 24.56
C ALA A 260 16.80 -10.40 23.10
N PRO A 261 17.46 -11.54 22.86
CA PRO A 261 17.54 -12.11 21.52
C PRO A 261 16.14 -12.44 21.00
N PRO A 262 15.89 -12.31 19.70
CA PRO A 262 14.58 -12.62 19.12
C PRO A 262 14.25 -14.11 19.31
N ASN A 263 13.01 -14.39 19.74
CA ASN A 263 12.47 -15.74 20.00
C ASN A 263 12.16 -16.50 18.69
N CYS A 264 13.13 -16.61 17.80
CA CYS A 264 12.94 -17.15 16.44
C CYS A 264 12.43 -18.60 16.46
N LYS A 265 12.89 -19.42 17.41
CA LYS A 265 12.52 -20.85 17.49
C LYS A 265 11.08 -21.03 17.95
N GLU A 266 10.69 -20.31 18.99
CA GLU A 266 9.33 -20.32 19.55
C GLU A 266 8.33 -19.78 18.53
N VAL A 267 8.68 -18.68 17.84
CA VAL A 267 7.85 -18.12 16.79
C VAL A 267 7.68 -19.11 15.63
N GLU A 268 8.75 -19.76 15.20
CA GLU A 268 8.70 -20.76 14.13
C GLU A 268 7.86 -21.99 14.53
N LEU A 269 7.97 -22.43 15.77
CA LEU A 269 7.11 -23.48 16.32
C LEU A 269 5.63 -23.07 16.29
N THR A 270 5.31 -21.85 16.75
CA THR A 270 3.96 -21.30 16.72
C THR A 270 3.40 -21.23 15.30
N LYS A 271 4.19 -20.74 14.33
CA LYS A 271 3.77 -20.72 12.91
C LYS A 271 3.37 -22.11 12.43
N ARG A 272 4.21 -23.12 12.65
CA ARG A 272 3.95 -24.50 12.20
C ARG A 272 2.71 -25.08 12.86
N ARG A 273 2.51 -24.83 14.15
CA ARG A 273 1.29 -25.23 14.89
C ARG A 273 0.04 -24.58 14.32
N LEU A 274 0.11 -23.27 14.05
CA LEU A 274 -0.99 -22.52 13.44
C LEU A 274 -1.30 -23.01 12.03
N GLU A 275 -0.29 -23.33 11.21
CA GLU A 275 -0.51 -23.91 9.89
C GLU A 275 -1.19 -25.28 9.98
N HIS A 276 -0.77 -26.15 10.88
CA HIS A 276 -1.41 -27.43 11.08
C HIS A 276 -2.87 -27.26 11.54
N TRP A 277 -3.13 -26.36 12.49
CA TRP A 277 -4.48 -25.98 12.92
C TRP A 277 -5.34 -25.44 11.76
N TRP A 278 -4.75 -24.65 10.86
CA TRP A 278 -5.48 -24.14 9.71
C TRP A 278 -5.79 -25.23 8.69
N ARG A 279 -4.84 -26.13 8.40
CA ARG A 279 -5.02 -27.26 7.47
C ARG A 279 -6.09 -28.25 7.97
N THR A 280 -6.17 -28.50 9.27
CA THR A 280 -7.19 -29.42 9.82
C THR A 280 -8.60 -28.87 9.65
N ARG A 281 -8.77 -27.54 9.65
CA ARG A 281 -10.06 -26.87 9.41
C ARG A 281 -10.39 -26.67 7.94
N ASN A 282 -9.37 -26.63 7.09
CA ASN A 282 -9.49 -26.38 5.65
C ASN A 282 -8.75 -27.50 4.91
N PRO A 283 -9.24 -28.75 4.97
CA PRO A 283 -8.60 -29.85 4.27
C PRO A 283 -8.55 -29.53 2.77
N PRO A 284 -7.45 -29.87 2.08
CA PRO A 284 -7.40 -29.74 0.62
C PRO A 284 -8.54 -30.57 0.01
N ALA A 285 -9.09 -30.09 -1.10
CA ALA A 285 -10.10 -30.86 -1.83
C ALA A 285 -9.53 -32.24 -2.18
N PRO A 286 -10.33 -33.31 -2.06
CA PRO A 286 -9.88 -34.64 -2.45
C PRO A 286 -9.44 -34.62 -3.92
N PRO A 287 -8.40 -35.39 -4.29
CA PRO A 287 -7.99 -35.49 -5.69
C PRO A 287 -9.20 -35.96 -6.50
N LYS A 288 -9.51 -35.25 -7.59
CA LYS A 288 -10.55 -35.67 -8.53
C LYS A 288 -10.18 -37.09 -8.98
N SER A 289 -11.06 -38.05 -8.70
CA SER A 289 -10.92 -39.40 -9.21
C SER A 289 -10.65 -39.30 -10.71
N ALA A 290 -9.53 -39.86 -11.15
CA ALA A 290 -9.30 -40.06 -12.58
C ALA A 290 -10.42 -40.97 -13.06
N ASP A 291 -11.38 -40.41 -13.80
CA ASP A 291 -12.38 -41.17 -14.53
C ASP A 291 -11.64 -42.20 -15.38
N LYS A 292 -11.92 -43.47 -15.10
CA LYS A 292 -11.46 -44.62 -15.88
C LYS A 292 -12.35 -44.80 -17.10
#